data_AF-A0A527UXU1-F1
#
_entry.id   AF-A0A527UXU1-F1
#
_cell.length_a   1.000
_cell.length_b   1.000
_cell.length_c   1.000
_cell.angle_alpha   90.00
_cell.angle_beta   90.00
_cell.angle_gamma   90.00
#
_symmetry.space_group_name_H-M   'P 1'
#
loop_
_entity.id
_entity.type
_entity.pdbx_description
1 polymer ?
#
loop_
_entity_poly.entity_id
_entity_poly.type
_entity_poly.pdbx_seq_one_letter_code
_entity_poly.pdbx_strand_id
1 'polypeptide(L)'
;MEPTNADNDTPKNLPAGKVGFFWIVPDRLGQDAIFGDCIELATAEVYGEALTHPGGHYDFWNDMKARGPAWLRARNLSGGLLATEYEDWPRGRLVFYAAQNGFTLYSDRRILTPLRLALVRSMFQVSEHRVDLKSDSHYVPAGP
;
A
#
# COMPACT_ATOMS: atom_id res chain seq x y z
N MET A 1 -32.99 3.07 -32.34
CA MET A 1 -32.49 2.80 -30.98
C MET A 1 -31.37 1.80 -31.14
N GLU A 2 -30.14 2.27 -31.20
CA GLU A 2 -28.97 1.40 -31.16
C GLU A 2 -28.58 1.19 -29.69
N PRO A 3 -28.22 -0.04 -29.27
CA PRO A 3 -27.64 -0.24 -27.96
C PRO A 3 -26.18 0.21 -28.03
N THR A 4 -25.84 1.28 -27.32
CA THR A 4 -24.45 1.65 -27.05
C THR A 4 -23.88 0.61 -26.08
N ASN A 5 -23.16 -0.37 -26.62
CA ASN A 5 -22.24 -1.18 -25.82
C ASN A 5 -21.15 -0.24 -25.31
N ALA A 6 -21.22 0.10 -24.03
CA ALA A 6 -20.07 0.61 -23.30
C ALA A 6 -19.07 -0.55 -23.23
N ASP A 7 -18.16 -0.60 -24.21
CA ASP A 7 -16.95 -1.39 -24.11
C ASP A 7 -16.26 -0.98 -22.82
N ASN A 8 -16.26 -1.91 -21.88
CA ASN A 8 -15.63 -1.79 -20.59
C ASN A 8 -14.12 -1.68 -20.87
N ASP A 9 -13.61 -0.45 -20.91
CA ASP A 9 -12.23 -0.11 -21.27
C ASP A 9 -11.27 -0.48 -20.12
N THR A 10 -11.35 -1.73 -19.69
CA THR A 10 -10.31 -2.34 -18.87
C THR A 10 -9.13 -2.55 -19.81
N PRO A 11 -7.98 -1.89 -19.59
CA PRO A 11 -6.82 -2.05 -20.45
C PRO A 11 -6.49 -3.54 -20.59
N LYS A 12 -6.59 -4.06 -21.82
CA LYS A 12 -6.54 -5.49 -22.15
C LYS A 12 -5.19 -6.18 -21.86
N ASN A 13 -4.24 -5.50 -21.20
CA ASN A 13 -2.97 -6.08 -20.80
C ASN A 13 -2.32 -5.28 -19.65
N LEU A 14 -2.88 -5.36 -18.45
CA LEU A 14 -2.24 -4.80 -17.26
C LEU A 14 -0.96 -5.58 -16.93
N PRO A 15 0.12 -4.91 -16.50
CA PRO A 15 1.32 -5.61 -16.06
C PRO A 15 1.06 -6.43 -14.80
N ALA A 16 1.93 -7.39 -14.50
CA ALA A 16 1.95 -8.03 -13.20
C ALA A 16 2.25 -7.00 -12.09
N GLY A 17 1.65 -7.19 -10.92
CA GLY A 17 1.86 -6.34 -9.76
C GLY A 17 0.55 -5.90 -9.12
N LYS A 18 0.69 -5.27 -7.96
CA LYS A 18 -0.43 -4.93 -7.07
C LYS A 18 -0.39 -3.47 -6.68
N VAL A 19 -1.55 -2.95 -6.30
CA VAL A 19 -1.71 -1.62 -5.69
C VAL A 19 -2.28 -1.76 -4.29
N GLY A 20 -2.03 -0.77 -3.45
CA GLY A 20 -2.43 -0.84 -2.05
C GLY A 20 -1.66 0.11 -1.17
N PHE A 21 -1.84 -0.10 0.13
CA PHE A 21 -1.30 0.76 1.16
C PHE A 21 -0.55 -0.07 2.19
N PHE A 22 0.42 0.54 2.84
CA PHE A 22 1.28 -0.17 3.77
C PHE A 22 1.88 0.76 4.82
N TRP A 23 2.48 0.12 5.81
CA TRP A 23 3.37 0.67 6.82
C TRP A 23 4.64 -0.17 6.91
N ILE A 24 5.71 0.44 7.42
CA ILE A 24 6.85 -0.29 8.00
C ILE A 24 6.73 -0.18 9.52
N VAL A 25 6.58 -1.32 10.16
CA VAL A 25 6.31 -1.47 11.59
C VAL A 25 7.25 -2.49 12.21
N PRO A 26 7.47 -2.47 13.53
CA PRO A 26 8.24 -3.49 14.20
C PRO A 26 7.52 -4.84 14.19
N ASP A 27 8.26 -5.87 13.81
CA ASP A 27 7.93 -7.25 14.09
C ASP A 27 8.06 -7.54 15.60
N ARG A 28 7.84 -8.79 16.01
CA ARG A 28 7.94 -9.17 17.44
C ARG A 28 9.36 -9.07 18.03
N LEU A 29 10.39 -8.99 17.19
CA LEU A 29 11.78 -8.82 17.58
C LEU A 29 12.26 -7.36 17.46
N GLY A 30 11.37 -6.45 17.04
CA GLY A 30 11.69 -5.04 16.83
C GLY A 30 12.37 -4.75 15.49
N GLN A 31 12.35 -5.69 14.55
CA GLN A 31 12.89 -5.52 13.20
C GLN A 31 11.82 -4.95 12.26
N ASP A 32 12.25 -4.30 11.17
CA ASP A 32 11.32 -3.80 10.17
C ASP A 32 10.51 -4.94 9.54
N ALA A 33 9.19 -4.83 9.59
CA ALA A 33 8.24 -5.65 8.86
C ALA A 33 7.30 -4.77 8.04
N ILE A 34 6.81 -5.32 6.93
CA ILE A 34 5.78 -4.67 6.14
C ILE A 34 4.40 -5.13 6.58
N PHE A 35 3.49 -4.17 6.72
CA PHE A 35 2.11 -4.40 7.12
C PHE A 35 1.19 -3.57 6.23
N GLY A 36 0.04 -4.11 5.82
CA GLY A 36 -0.91 -3.40 4.97
C GLY A 36 -1.77 -4.35 4.16
N ASP A 37 -2.37 -3.81 3.10
CA ASP A 37 -3.21 -4.56 2.17
C ASP A 37 -2.89 -4.22 0.71
N CYS A 38 -3.09 -5.18 -0.18
CA CYS A 38 -2.85 -5.02 -1.61
C CYS A 38 -3.76 -5.91 -2.45
N ILE A 39 -4.13 -5.40 -3.62
CA ILE A 39 -4.99 -6.08 -4.59
C ILE A 39 -4.39 -6.05 -5.99
N GLU A 40 -4.80 -6.99 -6.82
CA GLU A 40 -4.40 -7.04 -8.22
C GLU A 40 -4.94 -5.82 -8.99
N LEU A 41 -4.21 -5.37 -10.00
CA LEU A 41 -4.64 -4.24 -10.84
C LEU A 41 -6.03 -4.46 -11.48
N ALA A 42 -6.37 -5.70 -11.82
CA ALA A 42 -7.68 -6.05 -12.40
C ALA A 42 -8.86 -5.81 -11.45
N THR A 43 -8.61 -5.73 -10.15
CA THR A 43 -9.62 -5.48 -9.11
C THR A 43 -9.50 -4.09 -8.47
N ALA A 44 -8.55 -3.28 -8.95
CA ALA A 44 -8.30 -1.96 -8.42
C ALA A 44 -9.42 -0.99 -8.78
N GLU A 45 -9.61 0.00 -7.91
CA GLU A 45 -10.51 1.14 -8.15
C GLU A 45 -9.83 2.14 -9.08
N VAL A 46 -10.59 2.69 -10.03
CA VAL A 46 -10.17 3.83 -10.85
C VAL A 46 -10.43 5.12 -10.07
N TYR A 47 -9.37 5.87 -9.78
CA TYR A 47 -9.45 7.18 -9.15
C TYR A 47 -8.69 8.22 -10.00
N GLY A 48 -9.44 9.03 -10.75
CA GLY A 48 -8.87 9.90 -11.77
C GLY A 48 -8.15 9.06 -12.83
N GLU A 49 -6.85 9.29 -12.98
CA GLU A 49 -5.98 8.55 -13.94
C GLU A 49 -5.26 7.35 -13.31
N ALA A 50 -5.43 7.11 -12.01
CA ALA A 50 -4.73 6.07 -11.27
C ALA A 50 -5.63 4.87 -10.97
N LEU A 51 -5.03 3.68 -10.97
CA LEU A 51 -5.56 2.50 -10.31
C LEU A 51 -5.04 2.45 -8.87
N THR A 52 -5.94 2.35 -7.90
CA THR A 52 -5.66 2.35 -6.47
C THR A 52 -6.47 1.29 -5.74
N HIS A 53 -6.03 0.94 -4.53
CA HIS A 53 -6.84 0.17 -3.60
C HIS A 53 -7.96 1.05 -2.99
N PRO A 54 -9.22 0.58 -2.91
CA PRO A 54 -10.34 1.39 -2.42
C PRO A 54 -10.31 1.62 -0.90
N GLY A 55 -9.74 0.67 -0.14
CA GLY A 55 -9.57 0.79 1.30
C GLY A 55 -8.59 1.90 1.73
N GLY A 56 -8.78 2.39 2.95
CA GLY A 56 -7.98 3.44 3.58
C GLY A 56 -7.10 2.95 4.74
N HIS A 57 -6.06 3.73 5.05
CA HIS A 57 -5.15 3.45 6.17
C HIS A 57 -5.87 3.45 7.53
N TYR A 58 -6.75 4.43 7.75
CA TYR A 58 -7.48 4.62 9.02
C TYR A 58 -8.37 3.41 9.36
N ASP A 59 -9.24 3.02 8.43
CA ASP A 59 -10.20 1.91 8.66
C ASP A 59 -9.46 0.60 8.91
N PHE A 60 -8.42 0.31 8.11
CA PHE A 60 -7.62 -0.90 8.26
C PHE A 60 -6.90 -0.96 9.61
N TRP A 61 -6.37 0.18 10.08
CA TRP A 61 -5.71 0.25 11.39
C TRP A 61 -6.69 0.03 12.54
N ASN A 62 -7.88 0.64 12.47
CA ASN A 62 -8.92 0.44 13.47
C ASN A 62 -9.42 -1.00 13.52
N ASP A 63 -9.61 -1.63 12.35
CA ASP A 63 -9.96 -3.04 12.25
C ASP A 63 -8.87 -3.94 12.85
N MET A 64 -7.59 -3.61 12.62
CA MET A 64 -6.46 -4.29 13.26
C MET A 64 -6.53 -4.17 14.78
N LYS A 65 -6.78 -2.96 15.32
CA LYS A 65 -6.91 -2.74 16.77
C LYS A 65 -8.07 -3.55 17.36
N ALA A 66 -9.22 -3.60 16.67
CA ALA A 66 -10.38 -4.38 17.09
C ALA A 66 -10.12 -5.90 17.13
N ARG A 67 -9.27 -6.42 16.23
CA ARG A 67 -8.87 -7.84 16.20
C ARG A 67 -7.89 -8.21 17.31
N GLY A 68 -7.16 -7.23 17.85
CA GLY A 68 -6.38 -7.35 19.06
C GLY A 68 -5.07 -8.16 18.94
N PRO A 69 -4.41 -8.44 20.07
CA PRO A 69 -3.00 -8.88 20.09
C PRO A 69 -2.79 -10.29 19.54
N ALA A 70 -3.79 -11.16 19.61
CA ALA A 70 -3.69 -12.50 19.03
C ALA A 70 -3.55 -12.45 17.49
N TRP A 71 -4.27 -11.54 16.84
CA TRP A 71 -4.24 -11.36 15.40
C TRP A 71 -2.89 -10.80 14.91
N LEU A 72 -2.29 -9.88 15.67
CA LEU A 72 -0.95 -9.36 15.42
C LEU A 72 0.13 -10.43 15.61
N ARG A 73 0.04 -11.22 16.68
CA ARG A 73 0.99 -12.31 16.94
C ARG A 73 1.01 -13.34 15.81
N ALA A 74 -0.15 -13.66 15.24
CA ALA A 74 -0.25 -14.58 14.10
C ALA A 74 0.44 -14.05 12.82
N ARG A 75 0.72 -12.75 12.75
CA ARG A 75 1.42 -12.07 11.64
C ARG A 75 2.86 -11.68 11.99
N ASN A 76 3.39 -12.18 13.11
CA ASN A 76 4.71 -11.80 13.63
C ASN A 76 4.88 -10.29 13.88
N LEU A 77 3.79 -9.56 14.18
CA LEU A 77 3.85 -8.12 14.46
C LEU A 77 3.93 -7.83 15.96
N SER A 78 4.56 -6.71 16.32
CA SER A 78 4.63 -6.25 17.71
C SER A 78 3.24 -5.93 18.26
N GLY A 79 2.96 -6.35 19.50
CA GLY A 79 1.74 -5.98 20.21
C GLY A 79 1.66 -4.49 20.56
N GLY A 80 2.80 -3.79 20.54
CA GLY A 80 2.87 -2.35 20.82
C GLY A 80 2.08 -1.49 19.82
N LEU A 81 1.80 -2.02 18.62
CA LEU A 81 1.01 -1.32 17.59
C LEU A 81 -0.41 -0.97 18.06
N LEU A 82 -0.97 -1.74 19.00
CA LEU A 82 -2.30 -1.47 19.55
C LEU A 82 -2.38 -0.17 20.36
N ALA A 83 -1.25 0.34 20.84
CA ALA A 83 -1.14 1.57 21.61
C ALA A 83 -0.76 2.80 20.76
N THR A 84 -0.67 2.63 19.44
CA THR A 84 -0.27 3.68 18.49
C THR A 84 -1.39 3.97 17.49
N GLU A 85 -1.33 5.13 16.88
CA GLU A 85 -2.19 5.52 15.76
C GLU A 85 -1.53 5.20 14.42
N TYR A 86 -2.35 5.14 13.38
CA TYR A 86 -1.86 4.77 12.05
C TYR A 86 -0.91 5.82 11.48
N GLU A 87 -0.97 7.06 11.98
CA GLU A 87 -0.04 8.12 11.59
C GLU A 87 1.36 7.98 12.17
N ASP A 88 1.53 7.26 13.28
CA ASP A 88 2.79 7.18 14.04
C ASP A 88 3.90 6.46 13.25
N TRP A 89 3.50 5.60 12.32
CA TRP A 89 4.40 4.71 11.59
C TRP A 89 4.67 5.20 10.15
N PRO A 90 5.91 5.02 9.64
CA PRO A 90 6.21 5.27 8.23
C PRO A 90 5.25 4.49 7.34
N ARG A 91 4.54 5.20 6.47
CA ARG A 91 3.49 4.61 5.64
C ARG A 91 3.58 5.10 4.20
N GLY A 92 2.85 4.43 3.34
CA GLY A 92 2.72 4.83 1.95
C GLY A 92 1.60 4.13 1.22
N ARG A 93 1.48 4.47 -0.05
CA ARG A 93 0.53 3.91 -0.99
C ARG A 93 1.21 3.74 -2.35
N LEU A 94 1.05 2.55 -2.91
CA LEU A 94 1.48 2.24 -4.27
C LEU A 94 0.25 2.27 -5.17
N VAL A 95 0.31 3.10 -6.21
CA VAL A 95 -0.73 3.21 -7.24
C VAL A 95 -0.13 2.92 -8.61
N PHE A 96 -0.98 2.68 -9.59
CA PHE A 96 -0.56 2.44 -10.97
C PHE A 96 -1.20 3.46 -11.91
N TYR A 97 -0.41 4.08 -12.77
CA TYR A 97 -0.89 5.00 -13.80
C TYR A 97 -0.89 4.30 -15.15
N ALA A 98 -2.08 3.99 -15.68
CA ALA A 98 -2.22 3.27 -16.94
C ALA A 98 -1.59 4.02 -18.12
N ALA A 99 -1.75 5.35 -18.17
CA ALA A 99 -1.18 6.20 -19.22
C ALA A 99 0.36 6.13 -19.30
N GLN A 100 1.03 5.86 -18.17
CA GLN A 100 2.49 5.78 -18.06
C GLN A 100 2.97 4.32 -18.00
N ASN A 101 2.05 3.36 -17.95
CA ASN A 101 2.31 1.95 -17.68
C ASN A 101 3.28 1.75 -16.50
N GLY A 102 3.08 2.49 -15.41
CA GLY A 102 4.06 2.61 -14.33
C GLY A 102 3.46 2.69 -12.94
N PHE A 103 4.19 2.14 -11.97
CA PHE A 103 3.86 2.22 -10.55
C PHE A 103 4.44 3.49 -9.93
N THR A 104 3.67 4.17 -9.09
CA THR A 104 4.12 5.32 -8.31
C THR A 104 3.92 5.04 -6.83
N LEU A 105 5.01 5.16 -6.07
CA LEU A 105 5.02 5.04 -4.62
C LEU A 105 4.96 6.43 -3.98
N TYR A 106 3.84 6.72 -3.31
CA TYR A 106 3.72 7.86 -2.41
C TYR A 106 4.05 7.39 -1.00
N SER A 107 5.08 7.95 -0.37
CA SER A 107 5.52 7.44 0.94
C SER A 107 6.24 8.47 1.80
N ASP A 108 6.30 8.15 3.10
CA ASP A 108 7.25 8.73 4.03
C ASP A 108 8.70 8.51 3.56
N ARG A 109 9.56 9.53 3.66
CA ARG A 109 10.99 9.45 3.31
C ARG A 109 11.74 8.32 4.03
N ARG A 110 11.31 7.94 5.24
CA ARG A 110 11.89 6.86 6.05
C ARG A 110 11.74 5.48 5.38
N ILE A 111 10.86 5.36 4.39
CA ILE A 111 10.69 4.16 3.56
C ILE A 111 11.81 4.01 2.51
N LEU A 112 12.47 5.09 2.10
CA LEU A 112 13.35 5.12 0.93
C LEU A 112 14.74 4.49 1.16
N THR A 113 14.88 3.60 2.14
CA THR A 113 16.09 2.79 2.33
C THR A 113 16.01 1.53 1.45
N PRO A 114 17.15 0.97 0.99
CA PRO A 114 17.13 -0.23 0.15
C PRO A 114 16.37 -1.41 0.77
N LEU A 115 16.55 -1.64 2.08
CA LEU A 115 15.90 -2.74 2.80
C LEU A 115 14.37 -2.58 2.84
N ARG A 116 13.88 -1.38 3.19
CA ARG A 116 12.44 -1.11 3.27
C ARG A 116 11.80 -1.09 1.89
N LEU A 117 12.48 -0.54 0.88
CA LEU A 117 12.01 -0.61 -0.51
C LEU A 117 11.91 -2.06 -1.02
N ALA A 118 12.82 -2.95 -0.60
CA ALA A 118 12.72 -4.37 -0.95
C ALA A 118 11.47 -5.02 -0.34
N LEU A 119 11.13 -4.69 0.91
CA LEU A 119 9.87 -5.15 1.55
C LEU A 119 8.65 -4.68 0.75
N VAL A 120 8.61 -3.39 0.39
CA VAL A 120 7.52 -2.79 -0.41
C VAL A 120 7.41 -3.50 -1.77
N ARG A 121 8.51 -3.63 -2.51
CA ARG A 121 8.53 -4.29 -3.82
C ARG A 121 8.05 -5.74 -3.74
N SER A 122 8.43 -6.46 -2.68
CA SER A 122 8.00 -7.84 -2.45
C SER A 122 6.49 -7.93 -2.19
N MET A 123 5.94 -7.11 -1.29
CA MET A 123 4.50 -7.09 -0.99
C MET A 123 3.66 -6.82 -2.24
N PHE A 124 4.07 -5.84 -3.04
CA PHE A 124 3.32 -5.43 -4.24
C PHE A 124 3.68 -6.22 -5.49
N GLN A 125 4.63 -7.16 -5.43
CA GLN A 125 5.10 -7.96 -6.56
C GLN A 125 5.60 -7.09 -7.73
N VAL A 126 6.31 -6.01 -7.41
CA VAL A 126 6.82 -5.03 -8.39
C VAL A 126 8.35 -5.01 -8.48
N SER A 127 9.03 -6.10 -8.11
CA SER A 127 10.51 -6.19 -8.10
C SER A 127 11.14 -5.85 -9.45
N GLU A 128 10.55 -6.34 -10.55
CA GLU A 128 11.04 -6.11 -11.92
C GLU A 128 10.56 -4.80 -12.55
N HIS A 129 9.71 -4.04 -11.83
CA HIS A 129 9.11 -2.83 -12.37
C HIS A 129 9.88 -1.57 -11.92
N ARG A 130 9.96 -0.60 -12.82
CA ARG A 130 10.33 0.76 -12.43
C ARG A 130 9.21 1.32 -11.54
N VAL A 131 9.58 1.79 -10.35
CA VAL A 131 8.67 2.43 -9.40
C VAL A 131 9.12 3.87 -9.23
N ASP A 132 8.27 4.81 -9.60
CA ASP A 132 8.52 6.23 -9.39
C ASP A 132 8.27 6.59 -7.92
N LEU A 133 9.28 7.12 -7.26
CA LEU A 133 9.25 7.44 -5.84
C LEU A 133 8.85 8.90 -5.66
N LYS A 134 7.74 9.14 -4.94
CA LYS A 134 7.29 10.48 -4.57
C LYS A 134 7.20 10.59 -3.05
N SER A 135 7.95 11.52 -2.47
CA SER A 135 7.72 11.89 -1.07
C SER A 135 6.50 12.79 -0.99
N ASP A 136 5.56 12.45 -0.11
CA ASP A 136 4.30 13.15 0.05
C ASP A 136 4.12 13.52 1.53
N SER A 137 3.88 14.81 1.78
CA SER A 137 3.73 15.35 3.14
C SER A 137 2.53 14.77 3.88
N HIS A 138 1.53 14.24 3.17
CA HIS A 138 0.39 13.54 3.77
C HIS A 138 0.80 12.26 4.52
N TYR A 139 1.92 11.64 4.13
CA TYR A 139 2.43 10.41 4.74
C TYR A 139 3.49 10.64 5.83
N VAL A 140 3.79 11.89 6.19
CA VAL A 140 4.67 12.21 7.32
C VAL A 140 3.88 12.05 8.62
N PRO A 141 4.40 11.38 9.67
CA PRO A 141 3.77 11.34 10.98
C PRO A 141 3.55 12.72 11.57
N ALA A 142 2.50 12.83 12.37
CA ALA A 142 2.22 13.99 13.19
C ALA A 142 3.07 13.98 14.48
N GLY A 143 4.40 13.96 14.38
CA GLY A 143 5.26 14.07 15.56
C GLY A 143 6.68 13.52 15.36
N PRO A 144 7.68 14.05 16.11
CA PRO A 144 9.11 14.04 15.75
C PRO A 144 9.78 12.66 15.66
#